data_AF-A0A174FUB6-F1
#
_entry.id   AF-A0A174FUB6-F1
#
_cell.length_a   1.000
_cell.length_b   1.000
_cell.length_c   1.000
_cell.angle_alpha   90.00
_cell.angle_beta   90.00
_cell.angle_gamma   90.00
#
_symmetry.space_group_name_H-M   'P 1'
#
loop_
_entity.id
_entity.type
_entity.pdbx_description
1 polymer ?
#
loop_
_entity_poly.entity_id
_entity_poly.type
_entity_poly.pdbx_seq_one_letter_code
_entity_poly.pdbx_strand_id
1 'polypeptide(L)'
;MVYAKNVGLDVDTMLKSISTGAASSVQMNNVASRALQDDYRPGFFIKHFIKDMNLADEEARAADTELKVLEDVLSMYKELEQEGMGELGTQALIKYYNW
;
A
#
# COMPACT_ATOMS: atom_id res chain seq x y z
N MET A 1 6.67 -6.14 6.09
CA MET A 1 6.64 -7.53 5.57
C MET A 1 7.92 -7.87 4.81
N VAL A 2 8.26 -7.17 3.74
CA VAL A 2 9.49 -7.38 2.93
C VAL A 2 10.76 -7.36 3.79
N TYR A 3 10.93 -6.35 4.65
CA TYR A 3 12.05 -6.31 5.60
C TYR A 3 12.15 -7.59 6.44
N ALA A 4 11.04 -8.01 7.05
CA ALA A 4 11.00 -9.21 7.89
C ALA A 4 11.42 -10.46 7.11
N LYS A 5 10.94 -10.62 5.87
CA LYS A 5 11.36 -11.70 4.96
C LYS A 5 12.86 -11.66 4.69
N ASN A 6 13.41 -10.48 4.39
CA ASN A 6 14.83 -10.30 4.06
C ASN A 6 15.77 -10.57 5.24
N VAL A 7 15.33 -10.32 6.47
CA VAL A 7 16.13 -10.59 7.68
C VAL A 7 15.84 -11.96 8.30
N GLY A 8 15.04 -12.82 7.65
CA GLY A 8 14.72 -14.16 8.11
C GLY A 8 13.76 -14.23 9.31
N LEU A 9 12.96 -13.18 9.53
CA LEU A 9 11.91 -13.19 10.55
C LEU A 9 10.66 -13.94 10.06
N ASP A 10 9.98 -14.60 10.99
CA ASP A 10 8.64 -15.13 10.76
C ASP A 10 7.66 -13.97 10.55
N VAL A 11 7.15 -13.84 9.32
CA VAL A 11 6.34 -12.68 8.92
C VAL A 11 4.99 -12.66 9.61
N ASP A 12 4.39 -13.83 9.85
CA ASP A 12 3.13 -13.97 10.58
C ASP A 12 3.27 -13.51 12.03
N THR A 13 4.32 -13.96 12.73
CA THR A 13 4.61 -13.54 14.09
C THR A 13 4.87 -12.04 14.16
N MET A 14 5.69 -11.51 13.24
CA MET A 14 5.95 -10.06 13.16
C MET A 14 4.65 -9.26 12.97
N LEU A 15 3.79 -9.66 12.03
CA LEU A 15 2.52 -8.98 11.78
C LEU A 15 1.61 -9.03 13.02
N LYS A 16 1.46 -10.21 13.64
CA LYS A 16 0.67 -10.38 14.88
C LYS A 16 1.18 -9.50 16.02
N SER A 17 2.49 -9.36 16.17
CA SER A 17 3.10 -8.52 17.22
C SER A 17 2.79 -7.03 17.04
N ILE A 18 2.71 -6.54 15.80
CA ILE A 18 2.42 -5.11 15.53
C ILE A 18 0.91 -4.82 15.41
N SER A 19 0.09 -5.84 15.12
CA SER A 19 -1.36 -5.73 14.93
C SER A 19 -2.16 -5.38 16.20
N THR A 20 -1.59 -5.50 17.39
CA THR A 20 -2.25 -5.14 18.66
C THR A 20 -1.64 -3.94 19.37
N GLY A 21 -0.53 -3.41 18.84
CA GLY A 21 0.18 -2.26 19.40
C GLY A 21 -0.31 -0.92 18.83
N ALA A 22 0.42 0.16 19.15
CA ALA A 22 0.11 1.51 18.69
C ALA A 22 0.12 1.69 17.16
N ALA A 23 0.77 0.78 16.43
CA ALA A 23 0.80 0.78 14.97
C ALA A 23 -0.45 0.14 14.33
N SER A 24 -1.35 -0.46 15.12
CA SER A 24 -2.51 -1.19 14.62
C SER A 24 -3.46 -0.28 13.84
N SER A 25 -4.00 -0.82 12.74
CA SER A 25 -5.08 -0.18 11.98
C SER A 25 -5.95 -1.23 11.29
N VAL A 26 -7.19 -0.85 10.97
CA VAL A 26 -8.09 -1.69 10.17
C VAL A 26 -7.46 -2.01 8.81
N GLN A 27 -6.76 -1.04 8.21
CA GLN A 27 -6.04 -1.25 6.96
C GLN A 27 -4.94 -2.30 7.14
N MET A 28 -4.11 -2.21 8.17
CA MET A 28 -3.07 -3.22 8.41
C MET A 28 -3.67 -4.62 8.60
N ASN A 29 -4.69 -4.76 9.45
CA ASN A 29 -5.26 -6.07 9.77
C ASN A 29 -5.99 -6.73 8.59
N ASN A 30 -6.62 -5.94 7.71
CA ASN A 30 -7.41 -6.46 6.60
C ASN A 30 -6.67 -6.49 5.25
N VAL A 31 -5.71 -5.59 5.03
CA VAL A 31 -5.01 -5.43 3.75
C VAL A 31 -3.69 -6.20 3.76
N ALA A 32 -2.90 -6.11 4.84
CA ALA A 32 -1.62 -6.80 4.91
C ALA A 32 -1.79 -8.33 4.99
N SER A 33 -2.79 -8.82 5.74
CA SER A 33 -3.09 -10.25 5.84
C SER A 33 -3.45 -10.88 4.49
N ARG A 34 -4.15 -10.14 3.62
CA ARG A 34 -4.48 -10.59 2.27
C ARG A 34 -3.26 -10.62 1.35
N ALA A 35 -2.37 -9.63 1.46
CA ALA A 35 -1.09 -9.64 0.75
C ALA A 35 -0.22 -10.86 1.13
N LEU A 36 -0.19 -11.26 2.41
CA LEU A 36 0.54 -12.46 2.86
C LEU A 36 0.03 -13.77 2.22
N GLN A 37 -1.24 -13.81 1.83
CA GLN A 37 -1.88 -14.97 1.20
C GLN A 37 -1.91 -14.88 -0.33
N ASP A 38 -1.17 -13.93 -0.92
CA ASP A 38 -1.21 -13.60 -2.34
C ASP A 38 -2.62 -13.29 -2.87
N ASP A 39 -3.53 -12.80 -2.02
CA ASP A 39 -4.86 -12.37 -2.39
C ASP A 39 -4.89 -10.88 -2.76
N TYR A 40 -4.74 -10.60 -4.06
CA TYR A 40 -4.76 -9.25 -4.61
C TYR A 40 -6.14 -8.84 -5.16
N ARG A 41 -7.21 -9.59 -4.86
CA ARG A 41 -8.56 -9.20 -5.31
C ARG A 41 -8.95 -7.87 -4.68
N PRO A 42 -9.53 -6.93 -5.45
CA PRO A 42 -9.77 -5.57 -4.98
C PRO A 42 -10.87 -5.54 -3.91
N GLY A 43 -10.52 -5.06 -2.71
CA GLY A 43 -11.49 -4.37 -1.86
C GLY A 43 -11.62 -2.90 -2.26
N PHE A 44 -10.51 -2.33 -2.76
CA PHE A 44 -10.45 -1.04 -3.43
C PHE A 44 -9.35 -1.10 -4.50
N PHE A 45 -9.65 -0.63 -5.72
CA PHE A 45 -8.77 -0.78 -6.88
C PHE A 45 -7.59 0.20 -6.88
N ILE A 46 -6.43 -0.24 -7.38
CA ILE A 46 -5.26 0.63 -7.58
C ILE A 46 -5.60 1.83 -8.47
N LYS A 47 -6.22 1.62 -9.63
CA LYS A 47 -6.60 2.71 -10.56
C LYS A 47 -7.48 3.78 -9.90
N HIS A 48 -8.37 3.36 -9.00
CA HIS A 48 -9.24 4.28 -8.27
C HIS A 48 -8.48 5.01 -7.16
N PHE A 49 -7.56 4.33 -6.49
CA PHE A 49 -6.71 4.97 -5.49
C PHE A 49 -5.76 6.00 -6.11
N ILE A 50 -5.19 5.72 -7.29
CA ILE A 50 -4.41 6.69 -8.07
C ILE A 50 -5.25 7.91 -8.41
N LYS A 51 -6.48 7.71 -8.91
CA LYS A 51 -7.40 8.80 -9.22
C LYS A 51 -7.66 9.69 -7.98
N ASP A 52 -8.00 9.10 -6.84
CA ASP A 52 -8.30 9.86 -5.62
C ASP A 52 -7.05 10.57 -5.06
N MET A 53 -5.86 9.95 -5.15
CA MET A 53 -4.60 10.60 -4.74
C MET A 53 -4.17 11.73 -5.68
N ASN A 54 -4.42 11.64 -7.00
CA ASN A 54 -4.18 12.77 -7.91
C ASN A 54 -5.06 13.97 -7.51
N LEU A 55 -6.34 13.75 -7.21
CA LEU A 55 -7.22 14.82 -6.74
C LEU A 55 -6.70 15.45 -5.44
N ALA A 56 -6.24 14.64 -4.49
CA ALA A 56 -5.66 15.16 -3.25
C ALA A 56 -4.36 15.96 -3.48
N ASP A 57 -3.49 15.52 -4.40
CA ASP A 57 -2.25 16.23 -4.76
C ASP A 57 -2.56 17.56 -5.46
N GLU A 58 -3.52 17.57 -6.40
CA GLU A 58 -3.98 18.78 -7.10
C GLU A 58 -4.52 19.83 -6.13
N GLU A 59 -5.37 19.43 -5.18
CA GLU A 59 -5.92 20.32 -4.15
C GLU A 59 -4.83 20.85 -3.20
N ALA A 60 -3.87 20.00 -2.81
CA ALA A 60 -2.76 20.41 -1.95
C ALA A 60 -1.85 21.45 -2.64
N ARG A 61 -1.53 21.22 -3.92
CA ARG A 61 -0.75 22.17 -4.74
C ARG A 61 -1.50 23.49 -4.94
N ALA A 62 -2.81 23.45 -5.16
CA ALA A 62 -3.64 24.65 -5.27
C ALA A 62 -3.64 25.49 -3.97
N ALA A 63 -3.40 24.84 -2.83
CA ALA A 63 -3.24 25.46 -1.51
C ALA A 63 -1.78 25.75 -1.13
N ASP A 64 -0.83 25.73 -2.08
CA ASP A 64 0.61 25.95 -1.86
C ASP A 64 1.19 25.04 -0.76
N THR A 65 0.70 23.81 -0.69
CA THR A 65 1.07 22.81 0.33
C THR A 65 1.62 21.55 -0.34
N GLU A 66 2.84 21.15 0.05
CA GLU A 66 3.45 19.90 -0.43
C GLU A 66 3.13 18.72 0.50
N LEU A 67 2.64 17.62 -0.06
CA LEU A 67 2.35 16.37 0.65
C LEU A 67 3.30 15.26 0.18
N LYS A 68 4.59 15.36 0.49
CA LYS A 68 5.63 14.45 -0.04
C LYS A 68 5.34 12.96 0.12
N VAL A 69 4.77 12.55 1.25
CA VAL A 69 4.39 11.14 1.47
C VAL A 69 3.27 10.71 0.51
N LEU A 70 2.31 11.59 0.19
CA LEU A 70 1.28 11.34 -0.81
C LEU A 70 1.92 11.19 -2.20
N GLU A 71 2.81 12.11 -2.57
CA GLU A 71 3.52 12.10 -3.86
C GLU A 71 4.33 10.80 -4.04
N ASP A 72 5.08 10.40 -3.02
CA ASP A 72 5.85 9.16 -3.02
C ASP A 72 4.95 7.94 -3.20
N VAL A 73 3.88 7.82 -2.41
CA VAL A 73 2.94 6.69 -2.50
C VAL A 73 2.22 6.68 -3.85
N LEU A 74 1.80 7.83 -4.36
CA LEU A 74 1.19 7.99 -5.68
C LEU A 74 2.12 7.49 -6.79
N SER A 75 3.42 7.81 -6.72
CA SER A 75 4.40 7.35 -7.70
C SER A 75 4.54 5.82 -7.71
N MET A 76 4.57 5.18 -6.54
CA MET A 76 4.64 3.72 -6.42
C MET A 76 3.42 3.03 -7.05
N TYR A 77 2.22 3.57 -6.81
CA TYR A 77 1.01 3.01 -7.42
C TYR A 77 0.94 3.25 -8.94
N LYS A 78 1.41 4.41 -9.44
CA LYS A 78 1.50 4.67 -10.87
C LYS A 78 2.43 3.69 -11.58
N GLU A 79 3.55 3.32 -10.95
CA GLU A 79 4.45 2.28 -11.48
C GLU A 79 3.74 0.93 -11.59
N LEU A 80 3.04 0.49 -10.54
CA LEU A 80 2.26 -0.74 -10.57
C LEU A 80 1.14 -0.71 -11.63
N GLU A 81 0.47 0.42 -11.82
CA GLU A 81 -0.53 0.57 -12.87
C GLU A 81 0.09 0.44 -14.27
N GLN A 82 1.27 1.02 -14.50
CA GLN A 82 2.01 0.89 -15.76
C GLN A 82 2.42 -0.57 -16.05
N GLU A 83 2.67 -1.36 -15.00
CA GLU A 83 2.91 -2.80 -15.10
C GLU A 83 1.64 -3.63 -15.32
N GLY A 84 0.48 -2.99 -15.50
CA GLY A 84 -0.80 -3.66 -15.76
C GLY A 84 -1.53 -4.12 -14.50
N MET A 85 -1.14 -3.64 -13.31
CA MET A 85 -1.74 -4.04 -12.04
C MET A 85 -2.89 -3.13 -11.58
N GLY A 86 -3.36 -2.20 -12.42
CA GLY A 86 -4.40 -1.23 -12.06
C GLY A 86 -5.73 -1.83 -11.57
N GLU A 87 -6.05 -3.06 -11.99
CA GLU A 87 -7.26 -3.81 -11.57
C GLU A 87 -7.07 -4.58 -10.25
N LEU A 88 -5.87 -4.61 -9.67
CA LEU A 88 -5.63 -5.24 -8.38
C LEU A 88 -6.08 -4.34 -7.22
N GLY A 89 -6.22 -4.96 -6.05
CA GLY A 89 -6.46 -4.24 -4.80
C GLY A 89 -5.24 -3.46 -4.31
N THR A 90 -5.46 -2.43 -3.48
CA THR A 90 -4.37 -1.62 -2.88
C THR A 90 -3.33 -2.43 -2.11
N GLN A 91 -3.66 -3.62 -1.59
CA GLN A 91 -2.68 -4.53 -1.00
C GLN A 91 -1.57 -4.98 -1.97
N ALA A 92 -1.78 -4.87 -3.28
CA ALA A 92 -0.76 -5.18 -4.28
C ALA A 92 0.42 -4.21 -4.27
N LEU A 93 0.37 -3.10 -3.49
CA LEU A 93 1.53 -2.26 -3.23
C LEU A 93 2.75 -3.05 -2.76
N ILE A 94 2.55 -4.17 -2.07
CA ILE A 94 3.64 -5.03 -1.61
C ILE A 94 4.52 -5.53 -2.77
N LYS A 95 3.96 -5.67 -3.99
CA LYS A 95 4.67 -6.13 -5.19
C LYS A 95 5.74 -5.13 -5.65
N TYR A 96 5.51 -3.83 -5.47
CA TYR A 96 6.50 -2.78 -5.75
C TYR A 96 7.80 -3.01 -4.99
N TYR A 97 7.70 -3.60 -3.78
CA TYR A 97 8.86 -3.90 -2.94
C TYR A 97 9.46 -5.29 -3.20
N ASN A 98 9.13 -5.94 -4.32
CA ASN A 98 9.59 -7.28 -4.68
C ASN A 98 9.27 -8.33 -3.60
N TRP A 99 8.03 -8.29 -3.07
CA TRP A 99 7.50 -9.28 -2.13
C TRP A 99 7.52 -10.70 -2.69
#